data_AF-A0A1V2GAE9-F1
#
_entry.id   AF-A0A1V2GAE9-F1
#
_cell.length_a   1.000
_cell.length_b   1.000
_cell.length_c   1.000
_cell.angle_alpha   90.00
_cell.angle_beta   90.00
_cell.angle_gamma   90.00
#
_symmetry.space_group_name_H-M   'P 1'
#
loop_
_entity.id
_entity.type
_entity.pdbx_description
1 polymer ?
#
loop_
_entity_poly.entity_id
_entity_poly.type
_entity_poly.pdbx_seq_one_letter_code
_entity_poly.pdbx_strand_id
1 'polypeptide(L)'
;EEAVITAVREFDGELAQKIIDEMFLFENLVDVDDRSIQRLLQEVDSESLLIALKGAEQPLREKFLRNMSQRAADILRDDLANRGPVRLSQVENEQKAILLIVRRLAETGEMVIGSGEDTYV
;
A
#
# COMPACT_ATOMS: atom_id res chain seq x y z
N GLU A 1 4.97 -17.25 -14.67
CA GLU A 1 4.44 -15.91 -15.05
C GLU A 1 5.54 -14.98 -15.58
N GLU A 2 6.77 -15.05 -15.08
CA GLU A 2 7.94 -14.28 -15.55
C GLU A 2 8.12 -14.20 -17.08
N ALA A 3 8.04 -15.34 -17.79
CA ALA A 3 8.28 -15.38 -19.23
C ALA A 3 7.33 -14.48 -20.05
N VAL A 4 6.14 -14.17 -19.52
CA VAL A 4 5.18 -13.27 -20.17
C VAL A 4 5.57 -11.82 -19.94
N ILE A 5 6.02 -11.46 -18.73
CA ILE A 5 6.41 -10.09 -18.38
C ILE A 5 7.71 -9.69 -19.10
N THR A 6 8.68 -10.61 -19.20
CA THR A 6 9.93 -10.36 -19.94
C THR A 6 9.68 -10.13 -21.43
N ALA A 7 8.82 -10.94 -22.06
CA ALA A 7 8.44 -10.76 -23.46
C ALA A 7 7.68 -9.44 -23.70
N VAL A 8 6.86 -9.00 -22.74
CA VAL A 8 6.19 -7.69 -22.82
C VAL A 8 7.17 -6.54 -22.58
N ARG A 9 8.16 -6.67 -21.68
CA ARG A 9 9.21 -5.64 -21.48
C ARG A 9 10.01 -5.37 -22.76
N GLU A 10 10.31 -6.41 -23.53
CA GLU A 10 11.04 -6.28 -24.81
C GLU A 10 10.19 -5.64 -25.91
N PHE A 11 8.86 -5.75 -25.82
CA PHE A 11 7.93 -5.24 -26.82
C PHE A 11 7.40 -3.83 -26.52
N ASP A 12 7.08 -3.55 -25.25
CA ASP A 12 6.59 -2.27 -24.76
C ASP A 12 6.89 -2.12 -23.25
N GLY A 13 7.95 -1.36 -22.96
CA GLY A 13 8.39 -1.09 -21.58
C GLY A 13 7.35 -0.36 -20.73
N GLU A 14 6.49 0.49 -21.32
CA GLU A 14 5.41 1.16 -20.58
C GLU A 14 4.31 0.17 -20.20
N LEU A 15 3.98 -0.77 -21.09
CA LEU A 15 2.95 -1.78 -20.85
C LEU A 15 3.40 -2.77 -19.78
N ALA A 16 4.66 -3.22 -19.83
CA ALA A 16 5.23 -4.06 -18.80
C ALA A 16 5.29 -3.35 -17.44
N GLN A 17 5.64 -2.06 -17.43
CA GLN A 17 5.65 -1.28 -16.20
C GLN A 17 4.25 -1.16 -15.60
N LYS A 18 3.22 -0.90 -16.43
CA LYS A 18 1.81 -0.91 -15.98
C LYS A 18 1.38 -2.27 -15.43
N ILE A 19 1.80 -3.37 -16.05
CA ILE A 19 1.49 -4.73 -15.55
C ILE A 19 2.13 -4.94 -14.18
N ILE A 20 3.38 -4.55 -14.00
CA ILE A 20 4.09 -4.65 -12.71
C ILE A 20 3.45 -3.73 -11.66
N ASP A 21 2.98 -2.54 -12.04
CA ASP A 21 2.28 -1.61 -11.16
C ASP A 21 0.92 -2.17 -10.70
N GLU A 22 0.27 -3.01 -11.52
CA GLU A 22 -0.98 -3.72 -11.19
C GLU A 22 -0.73 -5.01 -10.37
N MET A 23 0.52 -5.51 -10.27
CA MET A 23 0.82 -6.74 -9.52
C MET A 23 0.81 -6.56 -8.00
N PHE A 24 0.93 -5.34 -7.50
CA PHE A 24 0.92 -5.06 -6.06
C PHE A 24 -0.25 -4.17 -5.68
N LEU A 25 -1.31 -4.79 -5.17
CA LEU A 25 -2.54 -4.11 -4.76
C LEU A 25 -2.40 -3.59 -3.32
N PHE A 26 -3.16 -2.55 -3.00
CA PHE A 26 -3.22 -2.00 -1.65
C PHE A 26 -3.61 -3.06 -0.61
N GLU A 27 -4.48 -3.99 -0.99
CA GLU A 27 -4.91 -5.10 -0.13
C GLU A 27 -3.77 -6.06 0.24
N ASN A 28 -2.71 -6.17 -0.58
CA ASN A 28 -1.55 -7.02 -0.27
C ASN A 28 -0.73 -6.51 0.92
N LEU A 29 -0.96 -5.27 1.38
CA LEU A 29 -0.33 -4.73 2.59
C LEU A 29 -0.73 -5.49 3.86
N VAL A 30 -1.78 -6.32 3.81
CA VAL A 30 -2.17 -7.18 4.93
C VAL A 30 -1.08 -8.22 5.27
N ASP A 31 -0.36 -8.69 4.25
CA ASP A 31 0.66 -9.74 4.33
C ASP A 31 2.07 -9.20 4.60
N VAL A 32 2.25 -7.88 4.47
CA VAL A 32 3.53 -7.20 4.77
C VAL A 32 3.83 -7.30 6.26
N ASP A 33 5.10 -7.46 6.64
CA ASP A 33 5.48 -7.59 8.04
C ASP A 33 5.21 -6.30 8.84
N ASP A 34 5.03 -6.46 10.15
CA ASP A 34 4.64 -5.36 11.04
C ASP A 34 5.69 -4.23 11.09
N ARG A 35 6.99 -4.54 10.97
CA ARG A 35 8.05 -3.54 10.96
C ARG A 35 7.99 -2.69 9.69
N SER A 36 7.72 -3.30 8.55
CA SER A 36 7.53 -2.59 7.29
C SER A 36 6.28 -1.69 7.32
N ILE A 37 5.16 -2.14 7.90
CA ILE A 37 3.98 -1.28 8.10
C ILE A 37 4.29 -0.10 9.03
N GLN A 38 5.01 -0.33 10.13
CA GLN A 38 5.43 0.75 11.03
C GLN A 38 6.32 1.77 10.32
N ARG A 39 7.20 1.34 9.42
CA ARG A 39 8.03 2.25 8.62
C ARG A 39 7.18 3.07 7.66
N LEU A 40 6.24 2.43 6.96
CA LEU A 40 5.28 3.10 6.08
C LEU A 40 4.49 4.18 6.83
N LEU A 41 3.98 3.86 8.02
CA LEU A 41 3.22 4.78 8.87
C LEU A 41 3.98 6.06 9.27
N GLN A 42 5.31 6.08 9.17
CA GLN A 42 6.12 7.27 9.44
C GLN A 42 6.19 8.24 8.24
N GLU A 43 5.87 7.76 7.03
CA GLU A 43 5.94 8.53 5.78
C GLU A 43 4.56 8.95 5.25
N VAL A 44 3.51 8.25 5.66
CA VAL A 44 2.14 8.49 5.19
C VAL A 44 1.47 9.55 6.05
N ASP A 45 0.86 10.54 5.37
CA ASP A 45 0.04 11.55 6.04
C ASP A 45 -1.25 10.95 6.63
N SER A 46 -1.66 11.44 7.81
CA SER A 46 -2.80 10.88 8.54
C SER A 46 -4.12 11.01 7.78
N GLU A 47 -4.32 12.10 7.04
CA GLU A 47 -5.52 12.32 6.23
C GLU A 47 -5.55 11.40 5.00
N SER A 48 -4.40 11.23 4.36
CA SER A 48 -4.24 10.27 3.24
C SER A 48 -4.56 8.85 3.68
N LEU A 49 -3.99 8.41 4.82
CA LEU A 49 -4.24 7.10 5.39
C LEU A 49 -5.72 6.90 5.76
N LEU A 50 -6.33 7.91 6.38
CA LEU A 50 -7.76 7.88 6.75
C LEU A 50 -8.65 7.64 5.53
N ILE A 51 -8.39 8.35 4.43
CA ILE A 51 -9.15 8.21 3.19
C ILE A 51 -8.92 6.83 2.56
N ALA A 52 -7.66 6.40 2.45
CA ALA A 52 -7.31 5.10 1.86
C ALA A 52 -7.95 3.92 2.62
N LEU A 53 -7.93 3.96 3.95
CA LEU A 53 -8.50 2.91 4.81
C LEU A 53 -10.03 2.89 4.80
N LYS A 54 -10.71 3.94 4.33
CA LYS A 54 -12.17 3.95 4.17
C LYS A 54 -12.65 2.87 3.19
N GLY A 55 -11.86 2.58 2.14
CA GLY A 55 -12.14 1.53 1.17
C GLY A 55 -11.45 0.19 1.42
N ALA A 56 -10.55 0.11 2.40
CA ALA A 56 -9.86 -1.12 2.76
C ALA A 56 -10.79 -2.11 3.48
N GLU A 57 -10.51 -3.40 3.37
CA GLU A 57 -11.20 -4.41 4.18
C GLU A 57 -10.78 -4.37 5.66
N GLN A 58 -11.61 -4.93 6.54
CA GLN A 58 -11.38 -4.91 7.99
C GLN A 58 -10.01 -5.51 8.41
N PRO A 59 -9.54 -6.63 7.84
CA PRO A 59 -8.22 -7.18 8.20
C PRO A 59 -7.08 -6.20 7.94
N LEU A 60 -7.14 -5.47 6.83
CA LEU A 60 -6.13 -4.48 6.49
C LEU A 60 -6.20 -3.27 7.43
N ARG A 61 -7.41 -2.78 7.76
CA ARG A 61 -7.56 -1.70 8.76
C ARG A 61 -6.95 -2.10 10.11
N GLU A 62 -7.24 -3.31 10.58
CA GLU A 62 -6.70 -3.83 11.83
C GLU A 62 -5.17 -3.97 11.79
N LYS A 63 -4.61 -4.37 10.64
CA LYS A 63 -3.16 -4.42 10.39
C LYS A 63 -2.50 -3.06 10.55
N PHE A 64 -3.09 -1.98 10.05
CA PHE A 64 -2.56 -0.63 10.27
C PHE A 64 -2.74 -0.19 11.72
N LEU A 65 -3.92 -0.37 12.30
CA LEU A 65 -4.23 0.05 13.67
C LEU A 65 -3.35 -0.64 14.72
N ARG A 66 -3.05 -1.93 14.57
CA ARG A 66 -2.18 -2.66 15.52
C ARG A 66 -0.71 -2.22 15.46
N ASN A 67 -0.31 -1.62 14.35
CA ASN A 67 1.05 -1.11 14.13
C ASN A 67 1.20 0.37 14.52
N MET A 68 0.14 0.98 15.04
CA MET A 68 0.17 2.33 15.61
C MET A 68 0.33 2.28 17.12
N SER A 69 0.69 3.43 17.71
CA SER A 69 0.48 3.63 19.15
C SER A 69 -1.03 3.57 19.47
N GLN A 70 -1.39 3.09 20.67
CA GLN A 70 -2.79 3.00 21.11
C GLN A 70 -3.56 4.30 20.88
N ARG A 71 -2.97 5.44 21.24
CA ARG A 71 -3.56 6.77 21.06
C ARG A 71 -3.83 7.09 19.59
N ALA A 72 -2.87 6.83 18.70
CA ALA A 72 -3.03 7.10 17.27
C ALA A 72 -4.09 6.17 16.63
N ALA A 73 -4.12 4.90 17.04
CA ALA A 73 -5.13 3.95 16.61
C ALA A 73 -6.54 4.39 17.04
N ASP A 74 -6.71 4.89 18.26
CA ASP A 74 -8.00 5.37 18.77
C ASP A 74 -8.47 6.61 18.02
N ILE A 75 -7.58 7.58 17.78
CA ILE A 75 -7.88 8.77 16.95
C ILE A 75 -8.32 8.34 15.55
N LEU A 76 -7.57 7.45 14.89
CA LEU A 76 -7.90 7.00 13.54
C LEU A 76 -9.23 6.23 13.48
N ARG A 77 -9.55 5.43 14.51
CA ARG A 77 -10.85 4.74 14.61
C ARG A 77 -12.00 5.74 14.71
N ASP A 78 -11.86 6.73 15.57
CA ASP A 78 -12.86 7.78 15.74
C ASP A 78 -13.03 8.58 14.45
N ASP A 79 -11.93 8.94 13.78
CA ASP A 79 -11.95 9.65 12.51
C ASP A 79 -12.60 8.80 11.41
N LEU A 80 -12.31 7.50 11.31
CA LEU A 80 -12.95 6.60 10.34
C LEU A 80 -14.46 6.52 10.55
N ALA A 81 -14.92 6.49 11.81
CA ALA A 81 -16.33 6.44 12.18
C ALA A 81 -17.05 7.77 11.91
N ASN A 82 -16.39 8.90 12.20
CA ASN A 82 -16.98 10.24 12.06
C ASN A 82 -16.87 10.81 10.63
N ARG A 83 -15.93 10.31 9.83
CA ARG A 83 -15.73 10.76 8.46
C ARG A 83 -16.97 10.45 7.62
N GLY A 84 -17.46 11.45 6.90
CA GLY A 84 -18.55 11.29 5.94
C GLY A 84 -18.21 10.34 4.77
N PRO A 85 -19.18 10.13 3.86
CA PRO A 85 -18.94 9.36 2.64
C PRO A 85 -17.82 10.00 1.81
N VAL A 86 -16.92 9.16 1.30
CA VAL A 86 -15.79 9.57 0.46
C VAL A 86 -16.00 8.99 -0.94
N ARG A 87 -15.63 9.73 -1.98
CA ARG A 87 -15.75 9.24 -3.36
C ARG A 87 -14.75 8.10 -3.58
N LEU A 88 -15.19 7.03 -4.24
CA LEU A 88 -14.34 5.88 -4.55
C LEU A 88 -13.04 6.30 -5.27
N SER A 89 -13.14 7.20 -6.24
CA SER A 89 -11.97 7.72 -6.96
C SER A 89 -10.96 8.43 -6.06
N GLN A 90 -11.41 9.07 -4.98
CA GLN A 90 -10.52 9.68 -4.01
C GLN A 90 -9.80 8.62 -3.18
N VAL A 91 -10.52 7.56 -2.76
CA VAL A 91 -9.94 6.42 -2.07
C VAL A 91 -8.87 5.75 -2.92
N GLU A 92 -9.18 5.45 -4.19
CA GLU A 92 -8.23 4.84 -5.13
C GLU A 92 -6.98 5.71 -5.35
N ASN A 93 -7.14 7.03 -5.41
CA ASN A 93 -6.02 7.96 -5.54
C ASN A 93 -5.10 7.93 -4.31
N GLU A 94 -5.66 7.93 -3.11
CA GLU A 94 -4.87 7.86 -1.87
C GLU A 94 -4.21 6.49 -1.69
N GLN A 95 -4.90 5.40 -2.05
CA GLN A 95 -4.30 4.07 -2.07
C GLN A 95 -3.11 4.01 -3.03
N LYS A 96 -3.24 4.56 -4.24
CA LYS A 96 -2.12 4.67 -5.19
C LYS A 96 -0.97 5.51 -4.65
N ALA A 97 -1.26 6.64 -4.01
CA ALA A 97 -0.23 7.48 -3.40
C ALA A 97 0.56 6.72 -2.32
N ILE A 98 -0.12 5.93 -1.48
CA ILE A 98 0.53 5.09 -0.48
C ILE A 98 1.36 3.99 -1.14
N LEU A 99 0.87 3.35 -2.19
CA LEU A 99 1.63 2.33 -2.93
C LEU A 99 2.93 2.87 -3.54
N LEU A 100 2.94 4.13 -4.00
CA LEU A 100 4.17 4.78 -4.47
C LEU A 100 5.20 4.95 -3.34
N ILE A 101 4.75 5.26 -2.13
CA ILE A 101 5.62 5.34 -0.94
C ILE A 101 6.16 3.95 -0.61
N VAL A 102 5.30 2.92 -0.63
CA VAL A 102 5.68 1.53 -0.40
C VAL A 102 6.76 1.07 -1.37
N ARG A 103 6.60 1.34 -2.68
CA ARG A 103 7.62 1.01 -3.69
C ARG A 103 8.94 1.70 -3.38
N ARG A 104 8.91 3.02 -3.11
CA ARG A 104 10.13 3.78 -2.76
C ARG A 104 10.84 3.18 -1.56
N LEU A 105 10.10 2.82 -0.50
CA LEU A 105 10.67 2.21 0.70
C LEU A 105 11.19 0.79 0.46
N ALA A 106 10.58 0.03 -0.46
CA ALA A 106 11.10 -1.27 -0.86
C ALA A 106 12.39 -1.15 -1.69
N GLU A 107 12.45 -0.20 -2.62
CA GLU A 107 13.65 0.11 -3.42
C GLU A 107 14.83 0.55 -2.56
N THR A 108 14.58 1.28 -1.46
CA THR A 108 15.62 1.66 -0.49
C THR A 108 15.94 0.56 0.52
N GLY A 109 15.24 -0.59 0.48
CA GLY A 109 15.39 -1.70 1.41
C GLY A 109 14.87 -1.43 2.82
N GLU A 110 14.08 -0.36 3.01
CA GLU A 110 13.47 0.02 4.27
C GLU A 110 12.18 -0.77 4.58
N MET A 111 11.56 -1.34 3.55
CA MET A 111 10.42 -2.24 3.65
C MET A 111 10.69 -3.55 2.92
N VAL A 112 10.22 -4.65 3.51
CA VAL A 112 10.20 -5.96 2.86
C VAL A 112 8.75 -6.26 2.48
N ILE A 113 8.53 -6.48 1.19
CA ILE A 113 7.23 -6.88 0.65
C ILE A 113 7.33 -8.38 0.36
N GLY A 114 6.54 -9.19 1.06
CA GLY A 114 6.60 -10.65 0.98
C GLY A 114 6.22 -11.19 -0.40
N SER A 115 7.13 -11.98 -0.97
CA SER A 115 6.96 -12.96 -2.06
C SER A 115 6.29 -12.49 -3.36
N GLY A 116 7.01 -11.66 -4.11
CA GLY A 116 7.42 -12.07 -5.45
C GLY A 116 8.95 -12.16 -5.42
N GLU A 117 9.51 -13.33 -5.65
CA GLU A 117 10.90 -13.44 -6.10
C GLU A 117 11.05 -12.51 -7.31
N ASP A 118 11.61 -11.32 -7.10
CA ASP A 118 12.39 -10.61 -8.10
C ASP A 118 13.06 -9.43 -7.40
N THR A 119 14.18 -9.78 -6.79
CA THR A 119 15.29 -8.85 -6.60
C THR A 119 15.62 -8.26 -7.97
N TYR A 120 15.24 -7.01 -8.23
CA TYR A 120 15.73 -6.32 -9.41
C TYR A 120 17.24 -6.10 -9.25
N VAL A 121 18.02 -6.81 -10.07
CA VAL A 121 19.40 -6.45 -10.45
C VAL A 121 19.31 -5.56 -11.69
#